data_AF-A0A942V8F4-F1
#
_entry.id   AF-A0A942V8F4-F1
#
_cell.length_a   1.000
_cell.length_b   1.000
_cell.length_c   1.000
_cell.angle_alpha   90.00
_cell.angle_beta   90.00
_cell.angle_gamma   90.00
#
_symmetry.space_group_name_H-M   'P 1'
#
loop_
_entity.id
_entity.type
_entity.pdbx_description
1 polymer ?
#
loop_
_entity_poly.entity_id
_entity_poly.type
_entity_poly.pdbx_seq_one_letter_code
_entity_poly.pdbx_strand_id
1 'polypeptide(L)'
;MTEARRWYDKDPILKEALDLLRLQTDETKAEAADYILKLQEQVAADVIEHLYDTLTKYQGKGNRWYDNDPVMMKAIEMLRLAPPKMQRIAALKLLLALEQKSSEKLEDLK
;
A
#
# COMPACT_ATOMS: atom_id res chain seq x y z
N MET A 1 10.68 -20.43 -7.46
CA MET A 1 11.13 -19.06 -7.77
C MET A 1 11.17 -18.32 -6.45
N THR A 2 12.36 -18.03 -5.92
CA THR A 2 12.50 -17.22 -4.71
C THR A 2 11.98 -15.82 -5.02
N GLU A 3 10.82 -15.46 -4.49
CA GLU A 3 10.39 -14.06 -4.50
C GLU A 3 11.53 -13.28 -3.83
N ALA A 4 12.23 -12.47 -4.62
CA ALA A 4 13.26 -11.59 -4.08
C ALA A 4 12.64 -10.81 -2.92
N ARG A 5 13.24 -10.88 -1.73
CA ARG A 5 12.73 -10.24 -0.50
C ARG A 5 12.30 -8.82 -0.83
N ARG A 6 10.99 -8.58 -0.85
CA ARG A 6 10.41 -7.28 -1.12
C ARG A 6 10.76 -6.38 0.05
N TRP A 7 10.82 -5.08 -0.20
CA TRP A 7 11.26 -4.13 0.83
C TRP A 7 10.38 -4.20 2.09
N TYR A 8 9.09 -4.50 1.92
CA TYR A 8 8.11 -4.62 2.98
C TYR A 8 8.14 -5.97 3.73
N ASP A 9 8.86 -6.98 3.23
CA ASP A 9 8.98 -8.28 3.91
C ASP A 9 9.75 -8.20 5.24
N LYS A 10 10.38 -7.05 5.52
CA LYS A 10 11.16 -6.80 6.73
C LYS A 10 10.30 -6.53 7.97
N ASP A 11 9.10 -5.98 7.80
CA ASP A 11 8.14 -5.77 8.89
C ASP A 11 6.99 -6.77 8.71
N PRO A 12 6.76 -7.69 9.67
CA PRO A 12 5.72 -8.71 9.54
C PRO A 12 4.32 -8.13 9.38
N ILE A 13 4.04 -6.98 10.00
CA ILE A 13 2.73 -6.30 9.92
C ILE A 13 2.56 -5.68 8.53
N LEU A 14 3.59 -5.02 8.03
CA LEU A 14 3.54 -4.40 6.71
C LEU A 14 3.42 -5.44 5.60
N LYS A 15 4.12 -6.56 5.75
CA LYS A 15 4.01 -7.72 4.87
C LYS A 15 2.58 -8.26 4.86
N GLU A 16 2.02 -8.56 6.02
CA GLU A 16 0.66 -9.10 6.14
C GLU A 16 -0.38 -8.16 5.53
N ALA A 17 -0.29 -6.85 5.80
CA ALA A 17 -1.19 -5.86 5.24
C ALA A 17 -1.17 -5.84 3.71
N LEU A 18 0.03 -5.88 3.10
CA LEU A 18 0.17 -5.87 1.64
C LEU A 18 -0.19 -7.20 0.99
N ASP A 19 0.05 -8.33 1.67
CA ASP A 19 -0.36 -9.65 1.21
C ASP A 19 -1.90 -9.78 1.23
N LEU A 20 -2.56 -9.30 2.28
CA LEU A 20 -4.03 -9.26 2.35
C LEU A 20 -4.62 -8.31 1.30
N LEU A 21 -4.03 -7.13 1.12
CA LEU A 21 -4.46 -6.18 0.10
C LEU A 21 -4.35 -6.76 -1.32
N ARG A 22 -3.28 -7.51 -1.61
CA ARG A 22 -3.08 -8.18 -2.90
C ARG A 22 -4.23 -9.12 -3.26
N LEU A 23 -4.83 -9.78 -2.27
CA LEU A 23 -5.94 -10.74 -2.43
C LEU A 23 -7.31 -10.07 -2.59
N GLN A 24 -7.42 -8.76 -2.36
CA GLN A 24 -8.69 -8.03 -2.47
C GLN A 24 -9.13 -7.79 -3.92
N THR A 25 -10.39 -7.39 -4.08
CA THR A 25 -10.95 -6.92 -5.35
C THR A 25 -10.30 -5.62 -5.82
N ASP A 26 -10.40 -5.32 -7.12
CA ASP A 26 -9.81 -4.11 -7.70
C ASP A 26 -10.43 -2.82 -7.14
N GLU A 27 -11.72 -2.84 -6.79
CA GLU A 27 -12.41 -1.73 -6.12
C GLU A 27 -11.83 -1.48 -4.73
N THR A 28 -11.68 -2.52 -3.91
CA THR A 28 -11.07 -2.41 -2.58
C THR A 28 -9.61 -1.97 -2.65
N LYS A 29 -8.88 -2.42 -3.68
CA LYS A 29 -7.51 -1.97 -3.94
C LYS A 29 -7.45 -0.49 -4.26
N ALA A 30 -8.32 0.02 -5.14
CA ALA A 30 -8.38 1.43 -5.46
C ALA A 30 -8.66 2.29 -4.22
N GLU A 31 -9.63 1.90 -3.41
CA GLU A 31 -9.95 2.61 -2.16
C GLU A 31 -8.82 2.56 -1.13
N ALA A 32 -8.13 1.41 -1.01
CA ALA A 32 -6.96 1.29 -0.16
C ALA A 32 -5.81 2.17 -0.65
N ALA A 33 -5.61 2.31 -1.96
CA ALA A 33 -4.60 3.20 -2.53
C ALA A 33 -4.90 4.66 -2.16
N ASP A 34 -6.15 5.11 -2.34
CA ASP A 34 -6.58 6.46 -1.94
C ASP A 34 -6.40 6.69 -0.43
N TYR A 35 -6.69 5.68 0.38
CA TYR A 35 -6.50 5.76 1.82
C TYR A 35 -5.02 5.89 2.21
N ILE A 36 -4.14 5.09 1.60
CA ILE A 36 -2.68 5.16 1.82
C ILE A 36 -2.14 6.55 1.40
N LEU A 37 -2.67 7.13 0.31
CA LEU A 37 -2.31 8.48 -0.12
C LEU A 37 -2.75 9.53 0.92
N LYS A 38 -4.00 9.50 1.38
CA LYS A 38 -4.53 10.41 2.41
C LYS A 38 -3.77 10.31 3.73
N LEU A 39 -3.36 9.11 4.14
CA LEU A 39 -2.53 8.92 5.33
C LEU A 39 -1.17 9.62 5.23
N GLN A 40 -0.70 9.85 4.00
CA GLN A 40 0.63 10.38 3.71
C GLN A 40 0.65 11.83 3.24
N GLU A 41 -0.51 12.42 2.94
CA GLU A 41 -0.64 13.88 2.75
C GLU A 41 -0.24 14.70 3.99
N GLN A 42 -0.09 14.03 5.15
CA GLN A 42 0.45 14.61 6.38
C GLN A 42 2.00 14.61 6.45
N VAL A 43 2.69 14.16 5.40
CA VAL A 43 4.15 14.02 5.36
C VAL A 43 4.77 15.16 4.51
N ALA A 44 5.89 15.73 4.98
CA ALA A 44 6.50 16.97 4.49
C ALA A 44 6.87 16.99 2.99
N ALA A 45 7.01 18.21 2.43
CA ALA A 45 7.31 18.48 1.02
C ALA A 45 8.52 17.71 0.45
N ASP A 46 9.56 17.48 1.25
CA ASP A 46 10.77 16.73 0.85
C ASP A 46 10.45 15.27 0.45
N VAL A 47 9.41 14.69 1.03
CA VAL A 47 8.96 13.32 0.70
C VAL A 47 8.28 13.27 -0.66
N ILE A 48 7.58 14.35 -1.04
CA ILE A 48 6.88 14.46 -2.32
C ILE A 48 7.90 14.52 -3.47
N GLU A 49 9.01 15.25 -3.32
CA GLU A 49 10.04 15.37 -4.36
C GLU A 49 10.70 14.01 -4.67
N HIS A 50 11.13 13.28 -3.64
CA HIS A 50 11.68 11.92 -3.80
C HIS A 50 10.69 10.91 -4.39
N LEU A 51 9.40 11.17 -4.25
CA LEU A 51 8.31 10.36 -4.79
C LEU A 51 8.23 10.47 -6.31
N TYR A 52 8.29 11.69 -6.86
CA TYR A 52 8.29 11.92 -8.30
C TYR A 52 9.48 11.26 -8.99
N ASP A 53 10.67 11.35 -8.38
CA ASP A 53 11.90 10.68 -8.86
C ASP A 53 11.79 9.16 -8.84
N THR A 54 11.08 8.62 -7.85
CA THR A 54 10.91 7.17 -7.69
C THR A 54 9.88 6.64 -8.69
N LEU A 55 8.75 7.32 -8.85
CA LEU A 55 7.70 6.90 -9.79
C LEU A 55 8.21 6.90 -11.22
N THR A 56 8.90 7.95 -11.64
CA THR A 56 9.51 8.03 -12.99
C THR A 56 10.56 6.94 -13.24
N LYS A 57 11.27 6.48 -12.20
CA LYS A 57 12.24 5.38 -12.32
C LYS A 57 11.60 4.00 -12.45
N TYR A 58 10.47 3.75 -11.78
CA TYR A 58 9.88 2.41 -11.65
C TYR A 58 8.60 2.19 -12.46
N GLN A 59 8.00 3.22 -13.06
CA GLN A 59 6.82 3.09 -13.91
C GLN A 59 7.05 2.07 -15.04
N GLY A 60 6.29 0.97 -15.02
CA GLY A 60 6.32 -0.07 -16.06
C GLY A 60 7.56 -0.98 -16.11
N LYS A 61 8.44 -0.97 -15.09
CA LYS A 61 9.70 -1.73 -15.11
C LYS A 61 9.84 -2.82 -14.04
N GLY A 62 8.85 -3.01 -13.17
CA GLY A 62 8.96 -3.94 -12.04
C GLY A 62 8.11 -5.22 -12.17
N ASN A 63 8.49 -6.25 -11.40
CA ASN A 63 7.78 -7.54 -11.28
C ASN A 63 6.85 -7.60 -10.06
N ARG A 64 6.48 -6.45 -9.47
CA ARG A 64 5.63 -6.39 -8.28
C ARG A 64 4.17 -6.35 -8.69
N TRP A 65 3.31 -6.93 -7.87
CA TRP A 65 1.90 -7.11 -8.19
C TRP A 65 1.13 -5.79 -8.42
N TYR A 66 1.64 -4.68 -7.89
CA TYR A 66 1.07 -3.34 -8.02
C TYR A 66 1.69 -2.49 -9.12
N ASP A 67 2.70 -2.99 -9.85
CA ASP A 67 3.43 -2.16 -10.82
C ASP A 67 2.61 -1.80 -12.06
N ASN A 68 1.48 -2.47 -12.30
CA ASN A 68 0.58 -2.19 -13.43
C ASN A 68 -0.54 -1.19 -13.08
N ASP A 69 -0.70 -0.82 -11.82
CA ASP A 69 -1.68 0.16 -11.36
C ASP A 69 -0.94 1.44 -10.93
N PRO A 70 -1.02 2.54 -11.71
CA PRO A 70 -0.32 3.77 -11.41
C PRO A 70 -0.69 4.39 -10.05
N VAL A 71 -1.94 4.22 -9.60
CA VAL A 71 -2.43 4.79 -8.34
C VAL A 71 -1.91 3.94 -7.17
N MET A 72 -2.00 2.61 -7.28
CA MET A 72 -1.46 1.70 -6.27
C MET A 72 0.06 1.77 -6.18
N MET A 73 0.77 1.84 -7.31
CA MET A 73 2.21 2.04 -7.34
C MET A 73 2.59 3.34 -6.63
N LYS A 74 1.91 4.44 -6.94
CA LYS A 74 2.11 5.73 -6.27
C LYS A 74 1.93 5.60 -4.77
N ALA A 75 0.82 5.02 -4.31
CA ALA A 75 0.51 4.84 -2.90
C ALA A 75 1.59 4.01 -2.16
N ILE A 76 2.00 2.86 -2.73
CA ILE A 76 2.97 1.96 -2.11
C ILE A 76 4.39 2.53 -2.15
N GLU A 77 4.78 3.24 -3.20
CA GLU A 77 6.08 3.92 -3.25
C GLU A 77 6.13 5.11 -2.30
N MET A 78 5.02 5.84 -2.08
CA MET A 78 4.95 6.81 -0.99
C MET A 78 5.25 6.14 0.34
N LEU A 79 4.54 5.03 0.60
CA LEU A 79 4.65 4.30 1.85
C LEU A 79 6.08 3.81 2.08
N ARG A 80 6.76 3.37 1.03
CA ARG A 80 8.17 2.94 1.09
C ARG A 80 9.11 4.04 1.56
N LEU A 81 8.86 5.29 1.17
CA LEU A 81 9.70 6.45 1.51
C LEU A 81 9.38 7.03 2.89
N ALA A 82 8.19 6.73 3.44
CA ALA A 82 7.80 7.19 4.76
C ALA A 82 8.71 6.60 5.87
N PRO A 83 8.87 7.28 7.03
CA PRO A 83 9.62 6.74 8.16
C PRO A 83 9.07 5.39 8.65
N PRO A 84 9.90 4.46 9.18
CA PRO A 84 9.44 3.12 9.57
C PRO A 84 8.26 3.12 10.55
N LYS A 85 8.22 4.09 11.48
CA LYS A 85 7.09 4.26 12.41
C LYS A 85 5.78 4.56 11.66
N MET A 86 5.83 5.41 10.63
CA MET A 86 4.67 5.76 9.82
C MET A 86 4.24 4.60 8.92
N GLN A 87 5.19 3.85 8.36
CA GLN A 87 4.91 2.62 7.61
C GLN A 87 4.06 1.65 8.45
N ARG A 88 4.46 1.42 9.69
CA ARG A 88 3.75 0.53 10.62
C ARG A 88 2.38 1.06 11.02
N ILE A 89 2.24 2.36 11.28
CA ILE A 89 0.94 2.98 11.58
C ILE A 89 -0.02 2.84 10.39
N ALA A 90 0.46 3.11 9.18
CA ALA A 90 -0.34 2.96 7.96
C ALA A 90 -0.73 1.49 7.72
N ALA A 91 0.18 0.53 7.95
CA ALA A 91 -0.12 -0.90 7.84
C ALA A 91 -1.24 -1.33 8.81
N LEU A 92 -1.16 -0.94 10.09
CA LEU A 92 -2.18 -1.25 11.08
C LEU A 92 -3.54 -0.65 10.71
N LYS A 93 -3.55 0.61 10.26
CA LYS A 93 -4.76 1.29 9.80
C LYS A 93 -5.37 0.63 8.57
N LEU A 94 -4.53 0.17 7.64
CA LEU A 94 -4.98 -0.56 6.46
C LEU A 94 -5.60 -1.90 6.84
N LEU A 95 -4.98 -2.65 7.76
CA LEU A 95 -5.53 -3.90 8.27
C LEU A 95 -6.92 -3.71 8.89
N LEU A 96 -7.09 -2.69 9.74
CA LEU A 96 -8.38 -2.35 10.34
C LEU A 96 -9.45 -2.03 9.28
N ALA A 97 -9.08 -1.25 8.25
CA ALA A 97 -10.01 -0.91 7.17
C ALA A 97 -10.42 -2.14 6.34
N LEU A 98 -9.47 -3.04 6.07
CA LEU A 98 -9.74 -4.29 5.35
C LEU A 98 -10.64 -5.22 6.17
N GLU A 99 -10.39 -5.33 7.48
CA GLU A 99 -11.23 -6.12 8.40
C GLU A 99 -12.66 -5.57 8.44
N GLN A 100 -12.83 -4.26 8.63
CA GLN A 100 -14.14 -3.61 8.64
C GLN A 100 -14.94 -3.89 7.36
N LYS A 101 -14.34 -3.73 6.18
CA LYS A 101 -15.00 -4.04 4.92
C LYS A 101 -15.40 -5.51 4.77
N SER A 102 -14.54 -6.42 5.24
CA SER A 102 -14.88 -7.84 5.23
C SER A 102 -16.05 -8.17 6.16
N SER A 103 -16.16 -7.46 7.29
CA SER A 103 -17.28 -7.60 8.23
C SER A 103 -18.58 -7.03 7.66
N GLU A 104 -18.55 -5.84 7.08
CA GLU A 104 -19.72 -5.20 6.44
C GLU A 104 -20.31 -6.09 5.33
N LYS A 105 -19.44 -6.63 4.47
CA LYS A 105 -19.85 -7.53 3.39
C LYS A 105 -20.50 -8.84 3.86
N LEU A 106 -20.21 -9.29 5.09
CA LEU A 106 -20.83 -10.47 5.70
C LEU A 106 -22.19 -10.16 6.34
N GLU A 107 -22.43 -8.91 6.77
CA GLU A 107 -23.71 -8.47 7.32
C GLU A 107 -24.76 -8.26 6.23
N ASP A 108 -24.36 -7.78 5.04
CA ASP A 108 -25.25 -7.60 3.88
C ASP A 108 -25.81 -8.92 3.29
N LEU A 109 -25.30 -10.07 3.76
CA LEU A 109 -25.70 -11.42 3.32
C LEU A 109 -26.66 -12.13 4.29
N LYS A 110 -27.12 -11.47 5.37
CA LYS A 110 -28.09 -11.99 6.34
C LYS A 110 -29.47 -11.39 6.16
#